data_AF-A0AAN9HBS3-F1
#
_entry.id   AF-A0AAN9HBS3-F1
#
_cell.length_a   1.000
_cell.length_b   1.000
_cell.length_c   1.000
_cell.angle_alpha   90.00
_cell.angle_beta   90.00
_cell.angle_gamma   90.00
#
_symmetry.space_group_name_H-M   'P 1'
#
loop_
_entity.id
_entity.type
_entity.pdbx_description
1 polymer ?
#
loop_
_entity_poly.entity_id
_entity_poly.type
_entity_poly.pdbx_seq_one_letter_code
_entity_poly.pdbx_strand_id
1 'polypeptide(L)'
;MSGKHFNVHEVGCCIKYFIFGFNIIFWLLGVAFLSVALWAWSEKGVLSNISSITDLGGFDPVWLFLVVGGVMFVLGFAGCIGALRENSFLLKFFSVFLGIIFFLELTAGVLAFVFKDWIKDQLKFFINNNIRAYRDDIDLQNLIDFTQDYWECCGAFGPEDWNLNIYFNCTDTNLSREKCGVPFSCCTKDPAEDVINTQCGYDIRAKGDNEQKMFIHTKGCVPQFEKWLQENLTVVAGIFIGIALLQIFGICLAQNLLSDIEAVRESCLFN
;
A
#
# COMPACT_ATOMS: atom_id res chain seq x y z
N MET A 1 -59.80 5.11 26.32
CA MET A 1 -59.17 4.65 25.07
C MET A 1 -57.89 5.44 24.87
N SER A 2 -56.75 4.90 25.31
CA SER A 2 -55.44 5.52 25.09
C SER A 2 -54.95 5.04 23.73
N GLY A 3 -54.87 5.96 22.77
CA GLY A 3 -54.35 5.69 21.44
C GLY A 3 -52.87 5.36 21.54
N LYS A 4 -52.52 4.07 21.40
CA LYS A 4 -51.15 3.67 21.12
C LYS A 4 -50.81 4.22 19.74
N HIS A 5 -50.01 5.28 19.69
CA HIS A 5 -49.25 5.64 18.49
C HIS A 5 -48.37 4.43 18.15
N PHE A 6 -48.83 3.58 17.24
CA PHE A 6 -47.95 2.64 16.55
C PHE A 6 -47.06 3.51 15.66
N ASN A 7 -45.84 3.81 16.11
CA ASN A 7 -44.81 4.23 15.19
C ASN A 7 -44.54 3.02 14.29
N VAL A 8 -45.03 3.07 13.06
CA VAL A 8 -44.61 2.13 12.03
C VAL A 8 -43.11 2.36 11.87
N HIS A 9 -42.31 1.38 12.26
CA HIS A 9 -40.88 1.40 12.01
C HIS A 9 -40.70 1.26 10.49
N GLU A 10 -40.30 2.31 9.81
CA GLU A 10 -39.95 2.27 8.40
C GLU A 10 -38.44 2.36 8.25
N VAL A 11 -37.87 1.52 7.39
CA VAL A 11 -36.45 1.58 7.05
C VAL A 11 -36.18 2.94 6.40
N GLY A 12 -35.30 3.73 7.02
CA GLY A 12 -34.95 5.06 6.53
C GLY A 12 -34.38 5.02 5.11
N CYS A 13 -35.19 5.41 4.12
CA CYS A 13 -34.84 5.42 2.70
C CYS A 13 -33.49 6.15 2.43
N CYS A 14 -33.27 7.29 3.10
CA CYS A 14 -32.02 8.05 3.00
C CYS A 14 -30.80 7.26 3.46
N ILE A 15 -30.89 6.51 4.56
CA ILE A 15 -29.79 5.70 5.10
C ILE A 15 -29.44 4.57 4.13
N LYS A 16 -30.47 3.88 3.58
CA LYS A 16 -30.30 2.80 2.61
C LYS A 16 -29.54 3.26 1.37
N TYR A 17 -29.97 4.35 0.73
CA TYR A 17 -29.30 4.87 -0.47
C TYR A 17 -27.93 5.47 -0.17
N PHE A 18 -27.73 6.04 1.01
CA PHE A 18 -26.43 6.55 1.42
C PHE A 18 -25.41 5.42 1.63
N ILE A 19 -25.79 4.34 2.34
CA ILE A 19 -24.94 3.15 2.51
C ILE A 19 -24.62 2.52 1.15
N PHE A 20 -25.62 2.39 0.27
CA PHE A 20 -25.41 1.88 -1.08
C PHE A 20 -24.43 2.76 -1.87
N GLY A 21 -24.63 4.09 -1.86
CA GLY A 21 -23.78 5.05 -2.58
C GLY A 21 -22.33 5.05 -2.09
N PHE A 22 -22.10 4.87 -0.79
CA PHE A 22 -20.75 4.72 -0.27
C PHE A 22 -20.13 3.37 -0.69
N ASN A 23 -20.83 2.26 -0.45
CA ASN A 23 -20.30 0.92 -0.73
C ASN A 23 -20.06 0.65 -2.22
N ILE A 24 -20.84 1.26 -3.13
CA ILE A 24 -20.62 1.08 -4.57
C ILE A 24 -19.29 1.69 -5.00
N ILE A 25 -18.86 2.81 -4.37
CA ILE A 25 -17.55 3.41 -4.64
C ILE A 25 -16.43 2.46 -4.21
N PHE A 26 -16.51 1.88 -3.00
CA PHE A 26 -15.52 0.91 -2.53
C PHE A 26 -15.49 -0.35 -3.38
N TRP A 27 -16.65 -0.80 -3.85
CA TRP A 27 -16.75 -1.94 -4.73
C TRP A 27 -16.06 -1.69 -6.08
N LEU A 28 -16.31 -0.53 -6.71
CA LEU A 28 -15.66 -0.13 -7.96
C LEU A 28 -14.14 0.04 -7.79
N LEU A 29 -13.69 0.62 -6.67
CA LEU A 29 -12.26 0.71 -6.33
C LEU A 29 -11.65 -0.69 -6.15
N GLY A 30 -12.37 -1.61 -5.52
CA GLY A 30 -11.95 -3.01 -5.39
C GLY A 30 -11.77 -3.70 -6.75
N VAL A 31 -12.72 -3.49 -7.69
CA VAL A 31 -12.60 -3.97 -9.07
C VAL A 31 -11.36 -3.38 -9.75
N ALA A 32 -11.10 -2.08 -9.58
CA ALA A 32 -9.94 -1.43 -10.18
C ALA A 32 -8.63 -2.00 -9.62
N PHE A 33 -8.53 -2.18 -8.30
CA PHE A 33 -7.35 -2.76 -7.64
C PHE A 33 -7.10 -4.20 -8.12
N LEU A 34 -8.14 -5.02 -8.18
CA LEU A 34 -8.04 -6.39 -8.70
C LEU A 34 -7.63 -6.42 -10.18
N SER A 35 -8.16 -5.50 -10.99
CA SER A 35 -7.82 -5.41 -12.42
C SER A 35 -6.34 -5.07 -12.63
N VAL A 36 -5.82 -4.08 -11.89
CA VAL A 36 -4.39 -3.71 -11.92
C VAL A 36 -3.52 -4.88 -11.42
N ALA A 37 -3.92 -5.54 -10.34
CA ALA A 37 -3.14 -6.62 -9.77
C ALA A 37 -3.10 -7.87 -10.67
N LEU A 38 -4.23 -8.23 -11.28
CA LEU A 38 -4.30 -9.34 -12.24
C LEU A 38 -3.54 -9.02 -13.54
N TRP A 39 -3.59 -7.78 -14.01
CA TRP A 39 -2.79 -7.35 -15.16
C TRP A 39 -1.30 -7.47 -14.84
N ALA A 40 -0.83 -6.89 -13.74
CA ALA A 40 0.56 -7.00 -13.30
C ALA A 40 0.99 -8.46 -13.07
N TRP A 41 0.12 -9.29 -12.49
CA TRP A 41 0.40 -10.71 -12.32
C TRP A 41 0.51 -11.45 -13.66
N SER A 42 -0.31 -11.11 -14.66
CA SER A 42 -0.28 -11.73 -15.98
C SER A 42 1.01 -11.42 -16.75
N GLU A 43 1.53 -10.20 -16.64
CA GLU A 43 2.81 -9.80 -17.23
C GLU A 43 3.96 -10.59 -16.58
N LYS A 44 3.93 -10.79 -15.26
CA LYS A 44 4.90 -11.64 -14.52
C LYS A 44 4.77 -13.13 -14.87
N GLY A 45 3.55 -13.59 -15.16
CA GLY A 45 3.16 -14.99 -15.36
C GLY A 45 3.51 -15.60 -16.72
N VAL A 46 4.01 -14.81 -17.68
CA VAL A 46 4.50 -15.34 -18.97
C VAL A 46 5.98 -15.73 -18.90
N LEU A 47 6.75 -15.22 -17.92
CA LEU A 47 8.23 -15.39 -17.90
C LEU A 47 8.80 -16.17 -16.71
N SER A 48 8.05 -16.43 -15.63
CA SER A 48 8.59 -17.14 -14.45
C SER A 48 7.71 -18.33 -14.03
N ASN A 49 8.07 -19.52 -14.50
CA ASN A 49 7.57 -20.77 -13.92
C ASN A 49 7.90 -20.79 -12.42
N ILE A 50 6.90 -20.58 -11.56
CA ILE A 50 6.50 -21.30 -10.32
C ILE A 50 7.58 -21.72 -9.28
N SER A 51 8.89 -21.62 -9.51
CA SER A 51 9.94 -22.14 -8.63
C SER A 51 10.79 -21.09 -7.91
N SER A 52 10.61 -19.79 -8.16
CA SER A 52 11.40 -18.73 -7.50
C SER A 52 10.64 -17.94 -6.41
N ILE A 53 9.35 -18.22 -6.23
CA ILE A 53 8.43 -17.38 -5.42
C ILE A 53 8.64 -17.57 -3.90
N THR A 54 9.42 -18.56 -3.47
CA THR A 54 9.63 -18.86 -2.04
C THR A 54 11.04 -18.60 -1.50
N ASP A 55 12.03 -18.26 -2.35
CA ASP A 55 13.44 -18.19 -1.91
C ASP A 55 13.99 -16.77 -1.72
N LEU A 56 13.24 -15.74 -2.11
CA LEU A 56 13.59 -14.35 -1.84
C LEU A 56 12.41 -13.71 -1.13
N GLY A 57 12.52 -13.58 0.21
CA GLY A 57 11.50 -13.01 1.11
C GLY A 57 11.18 -11.53 0.88
N GLY A 58 10.93 -11.13 -0.37
CA GLY A 58 10.40 -9.85 -0.77
C GLY A 58 8.88 -9.93 -0.87
N PHE A 59 8.19 -8.99 -0.22
CA PHE A 59 6.76 -8.79 -0.38
C PHE A 59 6.50 -8.17 -1.76
N ASP A 60 6.01 -8.97 -2.72
CA ASP A 60 5.63 -8.46 -4.04
C ASP A 60 4.40 -7.55 -3.90
N PRO A 61 4.47 -6.26 -4.31
CA PRO A 61 3.34 -5.34 -4.26
C PRO A 61 2.06 -5.89 -4.91
N VAL A 62 2.16 -6.77 -5.91
CA VAL A 62 1.01 -7.40 -6.57
C VAL A 62 0.12 -8.16 -5.58
N TRP A 63 0.70 -8.87 -4.61
CA TRP A 63 -0.06 -9.59 -3.59
C TRP A 63 -0.85 -8.64 -2.68
N LEU A 64 -0.29 -7.48 -2.35
CA LEU A 64 -1.00 -6.46 -1.56
C LEU A 64 -2.24 -5.98 -2.31
N PHE A 65 -2.08 -5.62 -3.58
CA PHE A 65 -3.20 -5.14 -4.39
C PHE A 65 -4.29 -6.20 -4.57
N LEU A 66 -3.91 -7.48 -4.73
CA LEU A 66 -4.87 -8.60 -4.77
C LEU A 66 -5.66 -8.74 -3.46
N VAL A 67 -4.97 -8.76 -2.31
CA VAL A 67 -5.63 -8.94 -1.00
C VAL A 67 -6.52 -7.74 -0.67
N VAL A 68 -6.00 -6.51 -0.80
CA VAL A 68 -6.75 -5.28 -0.51
C VAL A 68 -7.94 -5.15 -1.47
N GLY A 69 -7.71 -5.32 -2.78
CA GLY A 69 -8.76 -5.26 -3.79
C GLY A 69 -9.84 -6.33 -3.58
N GLY A 70 -9.44 -7.55 -3.22
CA GLY A 70 -10.36 -8.65 -2.91
C GLY A 70 -11.24 -8.36 -1.69
N VAL A 71 -10.66 -7.88 -0.59
CA VAL A 71 -11.41 -7.50 0.62
C VAL A 71 -12.38 -6.36 0.30
N MET A 72 -11.93 -5.32 -0.41
CA MET A 72 -12.79 -4.20 -0.82
C MET A 72 -13.94 -4.64 -1.72
N PHE A 73 -13.67 -5.53 -2.68
CA PHE A 73 -14.70 -6.08 -3.57
C PHE A 73 -15.76 -6.87 -2.79
N VAL A 74 -15.34 -7.79 -1.93
CA VAL A 74 -16.28 -8.64 -1.16
C VAL A 74 -17.12 -7.79 -0.19
N LEU A 75 -16.48 -6.89 0.56
CA LEU A 75 -17.19 -6.05 1.53
C LEU A 75 -18.09 -5.01 0.84
N GLY A 76 -17.62 -4.37 -0.23
CA GLY A 76 -18.43 -3.44 -1.01
C GLY A 76 -19.66 -4.11 -1.62
N PHE A 77 -19.50 -5.32 -2.17
CA PHE A 77 -20.61 -6.11 -2.70
C PHE A 77 -21.61 -6.51 -1.59
N ALA A 78 -21.12 -7.04 -0.47
CA ALA A 78 -21.95 -7.42 0.67
C ALA A 78 -22.70 -6.22 1.26
N GLY A 79 -22.06 -5.06 1.40
CA GLY A 79 -22.66 -3.83 1.87
C GLY A 79 -23.76 -3.32 0.92
N CYS A 80 -23.49 -3.32 -0.39
CA CYS A 80 -24.47 -2.90 -1.41
C CYS A 80 -25.71 -3.81 -1.42
N ILE A 81 -25.52 -5.13 -1.55
CA ILE A 81 -26.62 -6.08 -1.63
C ILE A 81 -27.34 -6.20 -0.28
N GLY A 82 -26.59 -6.18 0.83
CA GLY A 82 -27.14 -6.17 2.18
C GLY A 82 -28.10 -5.00 2.40
N ALA A 83 -27.69 -3.79 1.99
CA ALA A 83 -28.54 -2.61 2.10
C ALA A 83 -29.75 -2.64 1.15
N LEU A 84 -29.55 -2.96 -0.13
CA LEU A 84 -30.64 -2.93 -1.13
C LEU A 84 -31.70 -4.02 -0.90
N ARG A 85 -31.25 -5.23 -0.57
CA ARG A 85 -32.12 -6.40 -0.35
C ARG A 85 -32.56 -6.55 1.10
N GLU A 86 -32.19 -5.62 1.98
CA GLU A 86 -32.50 -5.68 3.42
C GLU A 86 -32.11 -7.04 4.02
N ASN A 87 -30.97 -7.58 3.58
CA ASN A 87 -30.50 -8.89 3.99
C ASN A 87 -29.65 -8.77 5.26
N SER A 88 -30.26 -9.11 6.40
CA SER A 88 -29.63 -9.08 7.71
C SER A 88 -28.32 -9.88 7.80
N PHE A 89 -28.22 -11.01 7.09
CA PHE A 89 -27.00 -11.83 7.12
C PHE A 89 -25.83 -11.11 6.45
N LEU A 90 -26.05 -10.51 5.27
CA LEU A 90 -25.01 -9.75 4.56
C LEU A 90 -24.62 -8.46 5.31
N LEU A 91 -25.57 -7.77 5.94
CA LEU A 91 -25.28 -6.60 6.77
C LEU A 91 -24.49 -6.97 8.03
N LYS A 92 -24.83 -8.09 8.69
CA LYS A 92 -24.05 -8.64 9.82
C LYS A 92 -22.63 -8.99 9.39
N PHE A 93 -22.48 -9.71 8.27
CA PHE A 93 -21.18 -10.04 7.69
C PHE A 93 -20.35 -8.77 7.44
N PHE A 94 -20.91 -7.79 6.73
CA PHE A 94 -20.24 -6.52 6.45
C PHE A 94 -19.79 -5.80 7.73
N SER A 95 -20.68 -5.65 8.71
CA SER A 95 -20.38 -4.97 9.97
C SER A 95 -19.31 -5.69 10.81
N VAL A 96 -19.36 -7.02 10.89
CA VAL A 96 -18.38 -7.81 11.66
C VAL A 96 -16.99 -7.69 11.03
N PHE A 97 -16.88 -7.84 9.70
CA PHE A 97 -15.59 -7.74 9.03
C PHE A 97 -15.01 -6.33 9.06
N LEU A 98 -15.83 -5.27 8.95
CA LEU A 98 -15.35 -3.90 9.20
C LEU A 98 -14.82 -3.73 10.63
N GLY A 99 -15.49 -4.31 11.62
CA GLY A 99 -15.01 -4.30 13.00
C GLY A 99 -13.67 -5.02 13.16
N ILE A 100 -13.50 -6.18 12.53
CA ILE A 100 -12.23 -6.92 12.54
C ILE A 100 -11.11 -6.07 11.90
N ILE A 101 -11.37 -5.46 10.74
CA ILE A 101 -10.41 -4.61 10.04
C ILE A 101 -10.01 -3.41 10.91
N PHE A 102 -10.97 -2.77 11.57
CA PHE A 102 -10.70 -1.66 12.50
C PHE A 102 -9.73 -2.05 13.62
N PHE A 103 -9.95 -3.20 14.26
CA PHE A 103 -9.05 -3.68 15.31
C PHE A 103 -7.67 -4.09 14.76
N LEU A 104 -7.62 -4.67 13.55
CA LEU A 104 -6.35 -4.98 12.88
C LEU A 104 -5.58 -3.70 12.55
N GLU A 105 -6.25 -2.66 12.07
CA GLU A 105 -5.64 -1.36 11.74
C GLU A 105 -5.09 -0.68 13.00
N LEU A 106 -5.87 -0.65 14.09
CA LEU A 106 -5.42 -0.13 15.38
C LEU A 106 -4.21 -0.91 15.90
N THR A 107 -4.26 -2.24 15.84
CA THR A 107 -3.15 -3.11 16.27
C THR A 107 -1.92 -2.87 15.41
N ALA A 108 -2.07 -2.81 14.09
CA ALA A 108 -0.98 -2.56 13.15
C ALA A 108 -0.35 -1.18 13.38
N GLY A 109 -1.15 -0.14 13.62
CA GLY A 109 -0.66 1.20 13.95
C GLY A 109 0.16 1.24 15.23
N VAL A 110 -0.31 0.56 16.29
CA VAL A 110 0.43 0.44 17.56
C VAL A 110 1.72 -0.35 17.36
N LEU A 111 1.66 -1.50 16.69
CA LEU A 111 2.84 -2.32 16.41
C LEU A 111 3.86 -1.57 15.54
N ALA A 112 3.43 -0.81 14.55
CA ALA A 112 4.32 -0.03 13.71
C ALA A 112 5.09 1.04 14.50
N PHE A 113 4.44 1.65 15.50
CA PHE A 113 5.11 2.60 16.38
C PHE A 113 6.08 1.91 17.36
N VAL A 114 5.65 0.80 17.97
CA VAL A 114 6.46 0.05 18.96
C VAL A 114 7.68 -0.61 18.31
N PHE A 115 7.51 -1.19 17.12
CA PHE A 115 8.54 -1.95 16.41
C PHE A 115 9.17 -1.17 15.24
N LYS A 116 9.27 0.16 15.37
CA LYS A 116 9.82 1.03 14.32
C LYS A 116 11.23 0.60 13.84
N ASP A 117 12.09 0.16 14.76
CA ASP A 117 13.48 -0.22 14.43
C ASP A 117 13.49 -1.54 13.66
N TRP A 118 12.62 -2.48 14.02
CA TRP A 118 12.44 -3.71 13.26
C TRP A 118 11.89 -3.42 11.85
N ILE A 119 10.92 -2.50 11.71
CA ILE A 119 10.42 -2.07 10.38
C ILE A 119 11.54 -1.46 9.55
N LYS A 120 12.40 -0.65 10.16
CA LYS A 120 13.58 -0.07 9.50
C LYS A 120 14.52 -1.15 8.98
N ASP A 121 14.77 -2.20 9.77
CA ASP A 121 15.58 -3.34 9.35
C ASP A 121 14.91 -4.17 8.25
N GLN A 122 13.58 -4.34 8.29
CA GLN A 122 12.84 -4.98 7.21
C GLN A 122 12.90 -4.17 5.92
N LEU A 123 12.77 -2.84 5.99
CA LEU A 123 12.88 -1.97 4.83
C LEU A 123 14.30 -2.01 4.25
N LYS A 124 15.33 -2.04 5.10
CA LYS A 124 16.72 -2.28 4.70
C LYS A 124 16.85 -3.58 3.93
N PHE A 125 16.35 -4.67 4.50
CA PHE A 125 16.44 -5.99 3.92
C PHE A 125 15.73 -6.05 2.56
N PHE A 126 14.52 -5.48 2.49
CA PHE A 126 13.74 -5.37 1.26
C PHE A 126 14.51 -4.62 0.17
N ILE A 127 14.98 -3.39 0.43
CA ILE A 127 15.72 -2.59 -0.55
C ILE A 127 17.01 -3.30 -0.97
N ASN A 128 17.75 -3.89 -0.03
CA ASN A 128 18.99 -4.59 -0.36
C ASN A 128 18.77 -5.85 -1.20
N ASN A 129 17.70 -6.60 -0.95
CA ASN A 129 17.35 -7.75 -1.76
C ASN A 129 16.96 -7.33 -3.19
N ASN A 130 16.23 -6.22 -3.28
CA ASN A 130 15.84 -5.59 -4.52
C ASN A 130 17.05 -5.03 -5.32
N ILE A 131 18.05 -4.47 -4.63
CA ILE A 131 19.32 -4.06 -5.25
C ILE A 131 20.06 -5.26 -5.82
N ARG A 132 20.09 -6.41 -5.13
CA ARG A 132 20.75 -7.63 -5.64
C ARG A 132 20.17 -8.08 -6.98
N ALA A 133 18.84 -8.07 -7.10
CA ALA A 133 18.11 -8.49 -8.30
C ALA A 133 17.80 -7.35 -9.29
N TYR A 134 18.40 -6.17 -9.13
CA TYR A 134 18.07 -4.96 -9.88
C TYR A 134 18.13 -5.11 -11.41
N ARG A 135 19.04 -5.95 -11.95
CA ARG A 135 19.17 -6.22 -13.39
C ARG A 135 18.44 -7.47 -13.86
N ASP A 136 17.86 -8.24 -12.94
CA ASP A 136 17.23 -9.54 -13.23
C ASP A 136 15.73 -9.37 -13.53
N ASP A 137 15.11 -8.30 -13.01
CA ASP A 137 13.69 -7.99 -13.16
C ASP A 137 13.48 -6.49 -13.46
N ILE A 138 12.81 -6.20 -14.59
CA ILE A 138 12.57 -4.83 -15.06
C ILE A 138 11.57 -4.07 -14.17
N ASP A 139 10.60 -4.75 -13.56
CA ASP A 139 9.64 -4.13 -12.65
C ASP A 139 10.34 -3.68 -11.38
N LEU A 140 11.24 -4.56 -10.89
CA LEU A 140 12.08 -4.26 -9.76
C LEU A 140 13.05 -3.11 -10.04
N GLN A 141 13.64 -3.09 -11.24
CA GLN A 141 14.47 -2.00 -11.69
C GLN A 141 13.70 -0.67 -11.65
N ASN A 142 12.51 -0.63 -12.25
CA ASN A 142 11.64 0.54 -12.29
C ASN A 142 11.22 1.00 -10.88
N LEU A 143 10.93 0.06 -9.97
CA LEU A 143 10.56 0.38 -8.59
C LEU A 143 11.72 1.04 -7.84
N ILE A 144 12.94 0.51 -7.96
CA ILE A 144 14.13 1.08 -7.32
C ILE A 144 14.44 2.44 -7.96
N ASP A 145 14.37 2.55 -9.28
CA ASP A 145 14.64 3.80 -9.99
C ASP A 145 13.65 4.90 -9.60
N PHE A 146 12.35 4.58 -9.57
CA PHE A 146 11.31 5.49 -9.09
C PHE A 146 11.54 5.89 -7.63
N THR A 147 11.89 4.93 -6.76
CA THR A 147 12.13 5.22 -5.35
C THR A 147 13.32 6.17 -5.19
N GLN A 148 14.41 5.95 -5.90
CA GLN A 148 15.62 6.77 -5.81
C GLN A 148 15.42 8.18 -6.36
N ASP A 149 14.74 8.33 -7.50
CA ASP A 149 14.42 9.63 -8.09
C ASP A 149 13.40 10.41 -7.23
N TYR A 150 12.31 9.77 -6.79
CA TYR A 150 11.26 10.43 -6.02
C TYR A 150 11.75 10.90 -4.65
N TRP A 151 12.59 10.10 -4.00
CA TRP A 151 13.09 10.37 -2.66
C TRP A 151 14.45 11.06 -2.64
N GLU A 152 15.06 11.32 -3.80
CA GLU A 152 16.39 11.93 -3.92
C GLU A 152 17.43 11.20 -3.05
N CYS A 153 17.46 9.88 -3.20
CA CYS A 153 18.27 8.97 -2.39
C CYS A 153 19.00 7.94 -3.26
N CYS A 154 19.99 7.26 -2.69
CA CYS A 154 20.71 6.18 -3.37
C CYS A 154 21.01 5.05 -2.40
N GLY A 155 20.63 3.83 -2.79
CA GLY A 155 20.75 2.63 -1.94
C GLY A 155 19.83 2.66 -0.72
N ALA A 156 19.96 1.68 0.18
CA ALA A 156 19.13 1.60 1.38
C ALA A 156 19.56 2.64 2.43
N PHE A 157 20.85 2.64 2.79
CA PHE A 157 21.50 3.58 3.71
C PHE A 157 22.53 4.46 3.02
N GLY A 158 22.98 4.10 1.82
CA GLY A 158 23.78 4.98 0.97
C GLY A 158 24.25 4.29 -0.33
N PRO A 159 25.06 4.99 -1.13
CA PRO A 159 25.57 4.47 -2.41
C PRO A 159 26.34 3.15 -2.28
N GLU A 160 26.97 2.91 -1.12
CA GLU A 160 27.75 1.70 -0.87
C GLU A 160 26.94 0.40 -0.87
N ASP A 161 25.61 0.47 -0.67
CA ASP A 161 24.75 -0.71 -0.74
C ASP A 161 24.74 -1.34 -2.14
N TRP A 162 25.11 -0.58 -3.18
CA TRP A 162 25.29 -1.09 -4.54
C TRP A 162 26.44 -2.10 -4.67
N ASN A 163 27.29 -2.27 -3.65
CA ASN A 163 28.22 -3.39 -3.57
C ASN A 163 27.53 -4.77 -3.51
N LEU A 164 26.26 -4.81 -3.13
CA LEU A 164 25.49 -6.05 -3.08
C LEU A 164 25.10 -6.56 -4.46
N ASN A 165 25.10 -5.70 -5.48
CA ASN A 165 24.75 -6.07 -6.85
C ASN A 165 26.01 -6.53 -7.63
N ILE A 166 25.88 -7.62 -8.40
CA ILE A 166 26.97 -8.22 -9.15
C ILE A 166 27.57 -7.30 -10.24
N TYR A 167 26.77 -6.39 -10.80
CA TYR A 167 27.19 -5.46 -11.85
C TYR A 167 27.83 -4.18 -11.31
N PHE A 168 27.45 -3.75 -10.11
CA PHE A 168 27.89 -2.47 -9.52
C PHE A 168 28.98 -2.61 -8.45
N ASN A 169 29.27 -3.83 -7.98
CA ASN A 169 30.25 -4.01 -6.92
C ASN A 169 31.65 -3.49 -7.31
N CYS A 170 32.36 -2.96 -6.30
CA CYS A 170 33.65 -2.31 -6.48
C CYS A 170 34.85 -3.27 -6.50
N THR A 171 34.64 -4.58 -6.60
CA THR A 171 35.75 -5.54 -6.53
C THR A 171 36.60 -5.47 -7.81
N ASP A 172 37.93 -5.54 -7.68
CA ASP A 172 38.85 -5.50 -8.83
C ASP A 172 38.61 -6.63 -9.85
N THR A 173 38.04 -7.74 -9.40
CA THR A 173 37.65 -8.88 -10.24
C THR A 173 36.37 -8.64 -11.05
N ASN A 174 35.63 -7.56 -10.75
CA ASN A 174 34.42 -7.23 -11.48
C ASN A 174 34.77 -6.64 -12.86
N LEU A 175 34.31 -7.33 -13.90
CA LEU A 175 34.50 -6.96 -15.31
C LEU A 175 33.37 -6.08 -15.84
N SER A 176 32.33 -5.83 -15.05
CA SER A 176 31.21 -4.98 -15.41
C SER A 176 31.68 -3.55 -15.70
N ARG A 177 31.08 -2.94 -16.74
CA ARG A 177 31.30 -1.52 -17.05
C ARG A 177 30.70 -0.60 -15.97
N GLU A 178 29.74 -1.09 -15.22
CA GLU A 178 29.03 -0.35 -14.16
C GLU A 178 29.68 -0.51 -12.77
N LYS A 179 30.84 -1.20 -12.70
CA LYS A 179 31.56 -1.40 -11.44
C LYS A 179 31.86 -0.07 -10.76
N CYS A 180 31.83 -0.06 -9.43
CA CYS A 180 31.98 1.18 -8.65
C CYS A 180 31.03 2.31 -9.06
N GLY A 181 29.92 1.96 -9.70
CA GLY A 181 28.89 2.90 -10.06
C GLY A 181 27.64 2.78 -9.20
N VAL A 182 26.66 3.58 -9.59
CA VAL A 182 25.27 3.51 -9.16
C VAL A 182 24.37 3.72 -10.38
N PRO A 183 23.09 3.33 -10.36
CA PRO A 183 22.19 3.61 -11.47
C PRO A 183 21.95 5.10 -11.66
N PHE A 184 21.44 5.43 -12.85
CA PHE A 184 21.15 6.82 -13.23
C PHE A 184 20.08 7.47 -12.33
N SER A 185 19.21 6.69 -11.68
CA SER A 185 18.21 7.18 -10.74
C SER A 185 18.79 7.75 -9.45
N CYS A 186 20.06 7.47 -9.15
CA CYS A 186 20.81 8.14 -8.08
C CYS A 186 21.41 9.49 -8.49
N CYS A 187 21.36 9.87 -9.78
CA CYS A 187 21.98 11.09 -10.29
C CYS A 187 21.26 12.35 -9.82
N THR A 188 22.03 13.37 -9.45
CA THR A 188 21.49 14.71 -9.19
C THR A 188 21.20 15.44 -10.51
N LYS A 189 20.16 16.29 -10.51
CA LYS A 189 19.85 17.20 -11.62
C LYS A 189 20.76 18.42 -11.53
N ASP A 190 21.44 18.78 -12.61
CA ASP A 190 22.19 20.04 -12.67
C ASP A 190 21.19 21.21 -12.81
N PRO A 191 21.21 22.23 -11.95
CA PRO A 191 20.30 23.38 -12.07
C PRO A 191 20.47 24.18 -13.37
N ALA A 192 21.60 24.04 -14.06
CA ALA A 192 21.91 24.75 -15.30
C ALA A 192 21.54 23.95 -16.57
N GLU A 193 21.21 22.66 -16.45
CA GLU A 193 20.87 21.79 -17.57
C GLU A 193 19.51 21.11 -17.36
N ASP A 194 18.63 21.19 -18.37
CA ASP A 194 17.30 20.59 -18.29
C ASP A 194 17.29 19.05 -18.39
N VAL A 195 18.45 18.42 -18.63
CA VAL A 195 18.59 16.98 -18.90
C VAL A 195 19.51 16.33 -17.88
N ILE A 196 19.07 15.22 -17.30
CA ILE A 196 19.89 14.41 -16.38
C ILE A 196 21.02 13.76 -17.17
N ASN A 197 22.26 13.90 -16.69
CA ASN A 197 23.37 13.11 -17.18
C ASN A 197 23.22 11.65 -16.72
N THR A 198 22.69 10.80 -17.59
CA THR A 198 22.50 9.37 -17.31
C THR A 198 23.82 8.61 -17.10
N GLN A 199 24.96 9.22 -17.43
CA GLN A 199 26.28 8.66 -17.19
C GLN A 199 26.91 9.13 -15.87
N CYS A 200 26.22 9.93 -15.04
CA CYS A 200 26.79 10.44 -13.80
C CYS A 200 27.25 9.32 -12.84
N GLY A 201 26.57 8.17 -12.90
CA GLY A 201 26.76 7.07 -11.97
C GLY A 201 28.00 6.22 -12.25
N TYR A 202 28.68 6.36 -13.39
CA TYR A 202 29.84 5.55 -13.72
C TYR A 202 31.08 5.93 -12.91
N ASP A 203 31.72 4.92 -12.32
CA ASP A 203 32.96 5.04 -11.51
C ASP A 203 32.86 6.06 -10.34
N ILE A 204 31.66 6.56 -10.03
CA ILE A 204 31.47 7.67 -9.09
C ILE A 204 31.88 7.29 -7.67
N ARG A 205 31.69 6.02 -7.29
CA ARG A 205 32.06 5.51 -5.97
C ARG A 205 33.56 5.24 -5.82
N ALA A 206 34.32 5.24 -6.93
CA ALA A 206 35.78 5.23 -6.89
C ALA A 206 36.37 6.64 -6.66
N LYS A 207 35.55 7.70 -6.78
CA LYS A 207 35.94 9.09 -6.54
C LYS A 207 35.76 9.46 -5.07
N GLY A 208 36.40 10.55 -4.64
CA GLY A 208 36.28 11.05 -3.27
C GLY A 208 34.87 11.56 -2.93
N ASP A 209 34.51 11.53 -1.65
CA ASP A 209 33.17 11.88 -1.13
C ASP A 209 32.65 13.25 -1.60
N ASN A 210 33.55 14.23 -1.79
CA ASN A 210 33.18 15.57 -2.24
C ASN A 210 32.68 15.57 -3.69
N GLU A 211 33.29 14.76 -4.57
CA GLU A 211 32.81 14.60 -5.94
C GLU A 211 31.50 13.82 -5.97
N GLN A 212 31.37 12.76 -5.16
CA GLN A 212 30.12 11.99 -5.09
C GLN A 212 28.91 12.87 -4.76
N LYS A 213 29.05 13.75 -3.75
CA LYS A 213 27.97 14.68 -3.34
C LYS A 213 27.56 15.69 -4.40
N MET A 214 28.40 15.95 -5.41
CA MET A 214 28.06 16.87 -6.49
C MET A 214 27.20 16.20 -7.58
N PHE A 215 27.43 14.91 -7.83
CA PHE A 215 26.83 14.20 -8.96
C PHE A 215 25.76 13.17 -8.59
N ILE A 216 25.74 12.69 -7.35
CA ILE A 216 24.77 11.68 -6.89
C ILE A 216 24.17 12.00 -5.54
N HIS A 217 22.97 11.50 -5.30
CA HIS A 217 22.35 11.49 -3.99
C HIS A 217 23.12 10.55 -3.06
N THR A 218 23.74 11.07 -2.00
CA THR A 218 24.52 10.24 -1.07
C THR A 218 23.72 9.76 0.15
N LYS A 219 22.46 10.19 0.28
CA LYS A 219 21.58 9.77 1.37
C LYS A 219 20.92 8.45 1.01
N GLY A 220 20.80 7.53 1.96
CA GLY A 220 20.02 6.31 1.76
C GLY A 220 18.51 6.55 1.74
N CYS A 221 17.77 5.67 1.06
CA CYS A 221 16.33 5.76 0.96
C CYS A 221 15.60 5.43 2.27
N VAL A 222 16.16 4.57 3.12
CA VAL A 222 15.59 4.26 4.46
C VAL A 222 15.57 5.48 5.38
N PRO A 223 16.70 6.18 5.63
CA PRO A 223 16.68 7.37 6.46
C PRO A 223 15.89 8.53 5.83
N GLN A 224 15.85 8.61 4.50
CA GLN A 224 15.01 9.60 3.83
C GLN A 224 13.52 9.29 4.03
N PHE A 225 13.10 8.02 3.92
CA PHE A 225 11.75 7.55 4.27
C PHE A 225 11.37 7.93 5.70
N GLU A 226 12.25 7.67 6.64
CA GLU A 226 12.07 8.05 8.04
C GLU A 226 11.88 9.56 8.20
N LYS A 227 12.70 10.36 7.51
CA LYS A 227 12.61 11.82 7.55
C LYS A 227 11.26 12.33 7.01
N TRP A 228 10.83 11.87 5.84
CA TRP A 228 9.54 12.25 5.29
C TRP A 228 8.39 11.84 6.19
N LEU A 229 8.46 10.64 6.79
CA LEU A 229 7.42 10.17 7.71
C LEU A 229 7.32 11.09 8.93
N GLN A 230 8.46 11.54 9.46
CA GLN A 230 8.49 12.50 10.57
C GLN A 230 7.93 13.87 10.16
N GLU A 231 8.29 14.37 8.98
CA GLU A 231 7.80 15.65 8.45
C GLU A 231 6.30 15.63 8.11
N ASN A 232 5.78 14.48 7.69
CA ASN A 232 4.39 14.31 7.25
C ASN A 232 3.54 13.52 8.26
N LEU A 233 4.02 13.34 9.49
CA LEU A 233 3.36 12.50 10.50
C LEU A 233 1.91 12.94 10.76
N THR A 234 1.65 14.25 10.76
CA THR A 234 0.31 14.79 10.94
C THR A 234 -0.65 14.39 9.82
N VAL A 235 -0.18 14.40 8.57
CA VAL A 235 -0.99 14.00 7.40
C VAL A 235 -1.25 12.50 7.45
N VAL A 236 -0.21 11.71 7.70
CA VAL A 236 -0.33 10.24 7.79
C VAL A 236 -1.28 9.85 8.92
N ALA A 237 -1.12 10.42 10.12
CA ALA A 237 -2.02 10.18 11.24
C ALA A 237 -3.47 10.62 10.92
N GLY A 238 -3.64 11.74 10.21
CA GLY A 238 -4.94 12.20 9.75
C GLY A 238 -5.63 11.21 8.81
N ILE A 239 -4.87 10.56 7.91
CA ILE A 239 -5.40 9.51 7.01
C ILE A 239 -5.88 8.30 7.84
N PHE A 240 -5.06 7.78 8.76
CA PHE A 240 -5.44 6.66 9.63
C PHE A 240 -6.69 6.97 10.47
N ILE A 241 -6.75 8.16 11.07
CA ILE A 241 -7.94 8.60 11.84
C ILE A 241 -9.17 8.70 10.91
N GLY A 242 -8.99 9.24 9.70
CA GLY A 242 -10.05 9.35 8.71
C GLY A 242 -10.62 7.99 8.33
N ILE A 243 -9.76 7.00 8.04
CA ILE A 243 -10.15 5.62 7.72
C ILE A 243 -10.89 4.99 8.91
N ALA A 244 -10.34 5.12 10.12
CA ALA A 244 -10.94 4.60 11.35
C ALA A 244 -12.35 5.18 11.59
N LEU A 245 -12.52 6.50 11.46
CA LEU A 245 -13.84 7.16 11.57
C LEU A 245 -14.80 6.67 10.49
N LEU A 246 -14.31 6.45 9.28
CA LEU A 246 -15.12 5.94 8.17
C LEU A 246 -15.64 4.53 8.43
N GLN A 247 -14.80 3.66 8.98
CA GLN A 247 -15.18 2.31 9.38
C GLN A 247 -16.22 2.33 10.51
N ILE A 248 -16.00 3.14 11.56
CA ILE A 248 -16.95 3.29 12.67
C ILE A 248 -18.30 3.76 12.13
N PHE A 249 -18.30 4.76 11.26
CA PHE A 249 -19.51 5.26 10.64
C PHE A 249 -20.23 4.20 9.80
N GLY A 250 -19.49 3.43 8.99
CA GLY A 250 -20.05 2.30 8.24
C GLY A 250 -20.66 1.22 9.13
N ILE A 251 -20.02 0.90 10.26
CA ILE A 251 -20.53 -0.04 11.27
C ILE A 251 -21.82 0.47 11.89
N CYS A 252 -21.85 1.73 12.36
CA CYS A 252 -23.04 2.33 12.96
C CYS A 252 -24.22 2.33 11.98
N LEU A 253 -23.98 2.71 10.72
CA LEU A 253 -25.02 2.71 9.69
C LEU A 253 -25.55 1.30 9.39
N ALA A 254 -24.65 0.31 9.28
CA ALA A 254 -25.05 -1.07 9.05
C ALA A 254 -25.84 -1.66 10.23
N GLN A 255 -25.45 -1.34 11.47
CA GLN A 255 -26.16 -1.77 12.67
C GLN A 255 -27.52 -1.10 12.82
N ASN A 256 -27.63 0.21 12.56
CA ASN A 256 -28.91 0.92 12.57
C ASN A 256 -29.87 0.31 11.55
N LEU A 257 -29.40 0.10 10.31
CA LEU A 257 -30.21 -0.53 9.26
C LEU A 257 -30.61 -1.96 9.63
N LEU A 258 -29.71 -2.71 10.26
CA LEU A 258 -30.00 -4.07 10.74
C LEU A 258 -31.08 -4.07 11.83
N SER A 259 -30.99 -3.16 12.80
CA SER A 259 -32.00 -3.01 13.86
C SER A 259 -33.36 -2.62 13.30
N ASP A 260 -33.41 -1.74 12.31
CA ASP A 260 -34.66 -1.37 11.63
C ASP A 260 -35.29 -2.58 10.91
N ILE A 261 -34.48 -3.38 10.20
CA ILE A 261 -34.95 -4.59 9.51
C ILE A 261 -35.49 -5.62 10.51
N GLU A 262 -34.81 -5.82 11.64
CA GLU A 262 -35.26 -6.75 12.68
C GLU A 262 -36.56 -6.28 13.35
N ALA A 263 -36.69 -4.98 13.63
CA ALA A 263 -37.92 -4.39 14.17
C ALA A 263 -39.12 -4.54 13.22
N VAL A 264 -38.93 -4.28 11.92
CA VAL A 264 -39.96 -4.50 10.90
C VAL A 264 -40.35 -5.98 10.84
N ARG A 265 -39.37 -6.88 10.82
CA ARG A 265 -39.61 -8.32 10.77
C ARG A 265 -40.41 -8.82 11.99
N GLU A 266 -40.10 -8.34 13.18
CA GLU A 266 -40.86 -8.67 14.39
C GLU A 266 -42.29 -8.14 14.31
N SER A 267 -42.50 -6.90 13.84
CA SER A 267 -43.84 -6.34 13.68
C SER A 267 -44.74 -7.13 12.72
N CYS A 268 -44.15 -7.75 11.68
CA CYS A 268 -44.87 -8.63 10.75
C CYS A 268 -45.17 -10.02 11.32
N LEU A 269 -44.44 -10.49 12.34
CA LEU A 269 -44.69 -11.79 12.98
C LEU A 269 -45.81 -11.74 14.03
N PHE A 270 -46.08 -10.56 14.60
CA PHE A 270 -47.09 -10.36 15.64
C PHE A 270 -48.44 -9.81 15.13
N ASN A 271 -48.56 -9.54 13.83
CA ASN A 271 -49.80 -9.19 13.13
C ASN A 271 -50.32 -10.37 12.31
#